data_AF-E2FYD2-F1
#
_entry.id   AF-E2FYD2-F1
#
_cell.length_a   1.000
_cell.length_b   1.000
_cell.length_c   1.000
_cell.angle_alpha   90.00
_cell.angle_beta   90.00
_cell.angle_gamma   90.00
#
_symmetry.space_group_name_H-M   'P 1'
#
loop_
_entity.id
_entity.type
_entity.pdbx_description
1 polymer ?
#
loop_
_entity_poly.entity_id
_entity_poly.type
_entity_poly.pdbx_seq_one_letter_code
_entity_poly.pdbx_strand_id
1 'polypeptide(L)'
;MFSRFLTLTMPNVNLILEALSAVSGCNVESATAGTLSLTPQDFVNVVALKEFYVQEGLLELEYPSLGTLSLKGALALPDAPSAASIPQTTVSVNVNEFLDSRYDYDFTNVKDGEAVFTRGKEQYVRPCGWNRIALKVLNKYRDGDGWLGTGDEAWPVSYHGPAMDGSQGIIRNDGDGDGATVGRGVYSTPDINVAEKFSKRFTSKVDNKTYKVVLQNRINPQKRQQCRRESYWLVYVPEGSSPVQERAIVENSIRPYGLLLKEVL
;
A
#
# COMPACT_ATOMS: atom_id res chain seq x y z
N MET A 1 31.20 -10.96 3.67
CA MET A 1 31.01 -12.41 3.94
C MET A 1 29.66 -12.79 3.35
N PHE A 2 29.67 -13.29 2.10
CA PHE A 2 28.46 -13.64 1.35
C PHE A 2 27.92 -14.97 1.87
N SER A 3 26.80 -14.94 2.58
CA SER A 3 26.12 -16.14 3.07
C SER A 3 25.04 -16.57 2.08
N ARG A 4 25.22 -17.80 1.58
CA ARG A 4 24.27 -18.72 0.93
C ARG A 4 22.93 -18.14 0.48
N PHE A 5 22.74 -18.14 -0.84
CA PHE A 5 21.43 -18.16 -1.49
C PHE A 5 20.62 -19.36 -0.98
N LEU A 6 19.80 -19.14 0.04
CA LEU A 6 18.52 -19.83 0.11
C LEU A 6 17.80 -19.44 -1.18
N THR A 7 17.48 -20.42 -2.01
CA THR A 7 16.54 -20.21 -3.12
C THR A 7 15.23 -19.77 -2.48
N LEU A 8 15.02 -18.46 -2.40
CA LEU A 8 13.72 -17.85 -2.11
C LEU A 8 12.79 -18.41 -3.18
N THR A 9 11.99 -19.42 -2.82
CA THR A 9 10.85 -19.82 -3.63
C THR A 9 9.97 -18.58 -3.70
N MET A 10 9.90 -17.98 -4.88
CA MET A 10 9.00 -16.84 -5.12
C MET A 10 7.62 -17.22 -4.58
N PRO A 11 6.95 -16.32 -3.83
CA PRO A 11 5.60 -16.56 -3.41
C PRO A 11 4.76 -16.95 -4.63
N ASN A 12 3.88 -17.93 -4.48
CA ASN A 12 3.01 -18.37 -5.56
C ASN A 12 2.28 -17.15 -6.14
N VAL A 13 2.37 -16.91 -7.44
CA VAL A 13 1.78 -15.73 -8.09
C VAL A 13 0.30 -15.57 -7.74
N ASN A 14 -0.45 -16.66 -7.59
CA ASN A 14 -1.85 -16.60 -7.20
C ASN A 14 -2.04 -16.06 -5.77
N LEU A 15 -1.16 -16.39 -4.82
CA LEU A 15 -1.18 -15.80 -3.48
C LEU A 15 -0.91 -14.30 -3.54
N ILE A 16 -0.02 -13.86 -4.45
CA ILE A 16 0.27 -12.43 -4.66
C ILE A 16 -0.97 -11.72 -5.22
N LEU A 17 -1.62 -12.31 -6.23
CA LEU A 17 -2.85 -11.76 -6.81
C LEU A 17 -4.00 -11.71 -5.79
N GLU A 18 -4.14 -12.70 -4.93
CA GLU A 18 -5.08 -12.69 -3.81
C GLU A 18 -4.75 -11.59 -2.80
N ALA A 19 -3.48 -11.38 -2.47
CA ALA A 19 -3.03 -10.29 -1.60
C ALA A 19 -3.30 -8.91 -2.21
N LEU A 20 -3.01 -8.74 -3.51
CA LEU A 20 -3.33 -7.51 -4.26
C LEU A 20 -4.85 -7.27 -4.31
N SER A 21 -5.64 -8.34 -4.41
CA SER A 21 -7.09 -8.25 -4.37
C SER A 21 -7.60 -7.81 -3.00
N ALA A 22 -7.04 -8.37 -1.93
CA ALA A 22 -7.41 -8.04 -0.55
C ALA A 22 -7.08 -6.57 -0.20
N VAL A 23 -5.90 -6.08 -0.61
CA VAL A 23 -5.44 -4.72 -0.27
C VAL A 23 -6.14 -3.65 -1.12
N SER A 24 -6.45 -3.91 -2.39
CA SER A 24 -7.16 -2.97 -3.28
C SER A 24 -8.68 -3.06 -3.15
N GLY A 25 -9.20 -4.18 -2.67
CA GLY A 25 -10.61 -4.56 -2.75
C GLY A 25 -11.14 -4.63 -4.19
N CYS A 26 -10.27 -4.83 -5.18
CA CYS A 26 -10.60 -5.22 -6.55
C CYS A 26 -10.31 -6.73 -6.73
N ASN A 27 -10.90 -7.38 -7.73
CA ASN A 27 -10.46 -8.72 -8.14
C ASN A 27 -9.24 -8.55 -9.05
N VAL A 28 -8.06 -8.97 -8.62
CA VAL A 28 -6.81 -8.75 -9.36
C VAL A 28 -6.40 -10.02 -10.07
N GLU A 29 -6.26 -9.93 -11.39
CA GLU A 29 -5.90 -11.05 -12.26
C GLU A 29 -4.60 -10.79 -13.01
N SER A 30 -3.93 -11.85 -13.47
CA SER A 30 -2.79 -11.69 -14.37
C SER A 30 -3.27 -11.19 -15.74
N ALA A 31 -2.65 -10.13 -16.23
CA ALA A 31 -2.86 -9.61 -17.57
C ALA A 31 -2.36 -10.61 -18.63
N THR A 32 -3.07 -10.69 -19.76
CA THR A 32 -2.55 -11.30 -20.99
C THR A 32 -1.71 -10.29 -21.76
N ALA A 33 -0.76 -10.76 -22.58
CA ALA A 33 0.14 -9.87 -23.32
C ALA A 33 -0.65 -8.87 -24.19
N GLY A 34 -0.31 -7.58 -24.10
CA GLY A 34 -0.96 -6.51 -24.87
C GLY A 34 -2.22 -5.91 -24.25
N THR A 35 -2.61 -6.32 -23.03
CA THR A 35 -3.73 -5.71 -22.29
C THR A 35 -3.27 -4.56 -21.39
N LEU A 36 -4.17 -3.59 -21.17
CA LEU A 36 -4.01 -2.56 -20.16
C LEU A 36 -3.83 -3.22 -18.78
N SER A 37 -2.86 -2.76 -18.01
CA SER A 37 -2.55 -3.35 -16.72
C SER A 37 -2.08 -2.29 -15.73
N LEU A 38 -2.43 -2.49 -14.46
CA LEU A 38 -2.04 -1.58 -13.39
C LEU A 38 -0.52 -1.53 -13.25
N THR A 39 0.01 -0.33 -13.11
CA THR A 39 1.37 -0.13 -12.63
C THR A 39 1.41 -0.18 -11.09
N PRO A 40 2.57 -0.40 -10.46
CA PRO A 40 2.69 -0.29 -9.02
C PRO A 40 2.19 1.06 -8.48
N GLN A 41 2.44 2.17 -9.18
CA GLN A 41 1.97 3.49 -8.73
C GLN A 41 0.45 3.63 -8.79
N ASP A 42 -0.19 3.16 -9.86
CA ASP A 42 -1.65 3.14 -9.95
C ASP A 42 -2.25 2.32 -8.81
N PHE A 43 -1.58 1.24 -8.42
CA PHE A 43 -2.01 0.41 -7.31
C PHE A 43 -2.04 1.16 -5.98
N VAL A 44 -1.01 1.96 -5.68
CA VAL A 44 -1.06 2.85 -4.49
C VAL A 44 -2.15 3.89 -4.61
N ASN A 45 -2.36 4.48 -5.78
CA ASN A 45 -3.45 5.44 -5.98
C ASN A 45 -4.81 4.79 -5.71
N VAL A 46 -5.04 3.58 -6.19
CA VAL A 46 -6.25 2.82 -5.91
C VAL A 46 -6.37 2.54 -4.42
N VAL A 47 -5.35 1.97 -3.76
CA VAL A 47 -5.46 1.63 -2.33
C VAL A 47 -5.64 2.88 -1.46
N ALA A 48 -4.87 3.93 -1.71
CA ALA A 48 -4.80 5.11 -0.85
C ALA A 48 -5.96 6.10 -1.05
N LEU A 49 -6.52 6.19 -2.27
CA LEU A 49 -7.58 7.15 -2.60
C LEU A 49 -8.95 6.49 -2.79
N LYS A 50 -9.07 5.16 -2.72
CA LYS A 50 -10.36 4.49 -2.94
C LYS A 50 -11.45 4.96 -1.99
N GLU A 51 -11.21 4.90 -0.68
CA GLU A 51 -12.22 5.34 0.30
C GLU A 51 -12.51 6.84 0.17
N PHE A 52 -11.48 7.60 -0.19
CA PHE A 52 -11.60 9.03 -0.49
C PHE A 52 -12.59 9.30 -1.64
N TYR A 53 -12.39 8.66 -2.79
CA TYR A 53 -13.27 8.81 -3.95
C TYR A 53 -14.70 8.32 -3.69
N VAL A 54 -14.83 7.24 -2.91
CA VAL A 54 -16.11 6.69 -2.50
C VAL A 54 -16.90 7.70 -1.66
N GLN A 55 -16.23 8.44 -0.75
CA GLN A 55 -16.88 9.48 0.05
C GLN A 55 -17.33 10.70 -0.77
N GLU A 56 -16.59 11.06 -1.82
CA GLU A 56 -17.00 12.11 -2.76
C GLU A 56 -18.14 11.65 -3.71
N GLY A 57 -18.62 10.40 -3.57
CA GLY A 57 -19.70 9.85 -4.37
C GLY A 57 -19.27 9.46 -5.79
N LEU A 58 -17.97 9.35 -6.05
CA LEU A 58 -17.48 8.89 -7.34
C LEU A 58 -17.77 7.41 -7.51
N LEU A 59 -18.29 7.06 -8.68
CA LEU A 59 -18.63 5.69 -9.04
C LEU A 59 -17.62 5.05 -9.98
N GLU A 60 -16.87 5.88 -10.72
CA GLU A 60 -15.92 5.48 -11.76
C GLU A 60 -14.72 6.42 -11.78
N LEU A 61 -13.55 5.90 -12.14
CA LEU A 61 -12.30 6.65 -12.23
C LEU A 61 -11.55 6.31 -13.51
N GLU A 62 -11.03 7.33 -14.19
CA GLU A 62 -10.19 7.14 -15.37
C GLU A 62 -8.71 7.03 -15.01
N TYR A 63 -8.08 5.94 -15.45
CA TYR A 63 -6.64 5.68 -15.36
C TYR A 63 -6.06 5.47 -16.76
N PRO A 64 -4.97 6.16 -17.14
CA PRO A 64 -4.32 5.93 -18.43
C PRO A 64 -3.86 4.48 -18.64
N SER A 65 -3.52 3.77 -17.56
CA SER A 65 -3.00 2.40 -17.58
C SER A 65 -4.07 1.31 -17.52
N LEU A 66 -5.31 1.63 -17.14
CA LEU A 66 -6.41 0.68 -16.91
C LEU A 66 -7.71 1.04 -17.64
N GLY A 67 -7.86 2.26 -18.14
CA GLY A 67 -9.15 2.81 -18.55
C GLY A 67 -10.03 3.13 -17.34
N THR A 68 -11.31 2.82 -17.44
CA THR A 68 -12.30 3.11 -16.39
C THR A 68 -12.29 2.05 -15.29
N LEU A 69 -12.03 2.48 -14.05
CA LEU A 69 -12.17 1.68 -12.84
C LEU A 69 -13.51 1.97 -12.16
N SER A 70 -14.38 0.97 -12.04
CA SER A 70 -15.60 1.08 -11.23
C SER A 70 -15.32 0.96 -9.73
N LEU A 71 -15.92 1.82 -8.92
CA LEU A 71 -15.82 1.84 -7.45
C LEU A 71 -17.02 1.18 -6.75
N LYS A 72 -18.02 0.68 -7.48
CA LYS A 72 -19.29 0.17 -6.92
C LYS A 72 -19.12 -1.02 -5.96
N GLY A 73 -18.05 -1.81 -6.11
CA GLY A 73 -17.72 -2.93 -5.21
C GLY A 73 -17.00 -2.55 -3.90
N ALA A 74 -16.60 -1.29 -3.74
CA ALA A 74 -15.76 -0.79 -2.65
C ALA A 74 -16.47 -0.56 -1.32
N LEU A 75 -17.79 -0.39 -1.36
CA LEU A 75 -18.62 0.15 -0.27
C LEU A 75 -19.06 -0.89 0.78
N ALA A 76 -18.58 -2.13 0.71
CA ALA A 76 -18.96 -3.17 1.65
C ALA A 76 -18.26 -2.96 3.01
N LEU A 77 -19.05 -2.67 4.05
CA LEU A 77 -18.59 -2.60 5.43
C LEU A 77 -17.98 -3.95 5.87
N PRO A 78 -16.92 -3.95 6.71
CA PRO A 78 -16.18 -5.16 7.08
C PRO A 78 -16.98 -6.24 7.83
N ASP A 79 -18.20 -5.94 8.34
CA ASP A 79 -18.99 -6.86 9.18
C ASP A 79 -20.42 -7.14 8.68
N ALA A 80 -20.73 -6.89 7.40
CA ALA A 80 -22.03 -7.29 6.85
C ALA A 80 -22.10 -8.81 6.64
N PRO A 81 -23.13 -9.52 7.16
CA PRO A 81 -23.28 -10.95 6.89
C PRO A 81 -23.50 -11.18 5.40
N SER A 82 -22.70 -12.10 4.85
CA SER A 82 -22.74 -12.57 3.47
C SER A 82 -24.16 -12.79 2.95
N ALA A 83 -24.65 -11.88 2.10
CA ALA A 83 -25.73 -12.14 1.17
C ALA A 83 -25.63 -11.17 -0.02
N ALA A 84 -25.41 -11.74 -1.21
CA ALA A 84 -25.13 -11.12 -2.51
C ALA A 84 -23.67 -10.64 -2.70
N SER A 85 -22.94 -11.35 -3.57
CA SER A 85 -21.65 -10.90 -4.11
C SER A 85 -21.87 -9.58 -4.85
N ILE A 86 -21.54 -8.45 -4.22
CA ILE A 86 -21.42 -7.20 -4.95
C ILE A 86 -20.35 -7.44 -6.03
N PRO A 87 -20.62 -7.14 -7.32
CA PRO A 87 -19.64 -7.36 -8.37
C PRO A 87 -18.36 -6.59 -8.03
N GLN A 88 -17.31 -7.34 -7.72
CA GLN A 88 -16.01 -6.75 -7.44
C GLN A 88 -15.37 -6.37 -8.77
N THR A 89 -14.92 -5.13 -8.90
CA THR A 89 -14.30 -4.66 -10.14
C THR A 89 -13.03 -5.46 -10.41
N THR A 90 -12.95 -6.10 -11.58
CA THR A 90 -11.76 -6.83 -12.02
C THR A 90 -10.73 -5.87 -12.60
N VAL A 91 -9.48 -6.00 -12.17
CA VAL A 91 -8.32 -5.28 -12.67
C VAL A 91 -7.22 -6.26 -13.02
N SER A 92 -6.42 -5.96 -14.04
CA SER A 92 -5.34 -6.85 -14.47
C SER A 92 -3.96 -6.26 -14.13
N VAL A 93 -3.01 -7.12 -13.78
CA VAL A 93 -1.58 -6.78 -13.57
C VAL A 93 -0.70 -7.64 -14.47
N ASN A 94 0.24 -7.03 -15.20
CA ASN A 94 1.29 -7.80 -15.84
C ASN A 94 2.34 -8.17 -14.80
N VAL A 95 2.30 -9.40 -14.30
CA VAL A 95 3.13 -9.88 -13.20
C VAL A 95 4.63 -9.61 -13.42
N ASN A 96 5.13 -9.78 -14.65
CA ASN A 96 6.55 -9.57 -15.00
C ASN A 96 6.96 -8.08 -15.05
N GLU A 97 5.98 -7.19 -15.25
CA GLU A 97 6.18 -5.74 -15.22
C GLU A 97 5.76 -5.11 -13.89
N PHE A 98 5.11 -5.88 -13.02
CA PHE A 98 4.62 -5.44 -11.72
C PHE A 98 5.53 -5.88 -10.57
N LEU A 99 6.12 -7.09 -10.65
CA LEU A 99 6.98 -7.67 -9.62
C LEU A 99 8.45 -7.70 -10.02
N ASP A 100 9.33 -7.62 -9.03
CA ASP A 100 10.78 -7.74 -9.22
C ASP A 100 11.40 -8.63 -8.13
N SER A 101 11.23 -9.94 -8.30
CA SER A 101 11.60 -10.94 -7.28
C SER A 101 13.07 -10.96 -6.89
N ARG A 102 13.95 -10.34 -7.69
CA ARG A 102 15.37 -10.14 -7.34
C ARG A 102 15.54 -9.32 -6.06
N TYR A 103 14.53 -8.53 -5.70
CA TYR A 103 14.52 -7.70 -4.50
C TYR A 103 13.54 -8.20 -3.43
N ASP A 104 12.95 -9.39 -3.58
CA ASP A 104 12.18 -10.00 -2.50
C ASP A 104 13.03 -10.16 -1.25
N TYR A 105 12.40 -10.08 -0.08
CA TYR A 105 13.11 -10.27 1.18
C TYR A 105 12.20 -10.88 2.24
N ASP A 106 12.60 -12.02 2.77
CA ASP A 106 11.88 -12.71 3.83
C ASP A 106 12.32 -12.20 5.21
N PHE A 107 11.45 -11.43 5.88
CA PHE A 107 11.65 -11.00 7.27
C PHE A 107 10.92 -11.91 8.28
N THR A 108 10.28 -13.01 7.86
CA THR A 108 9.41 -13.86 8.71
C THR A 108 10.11 -14.31 9.99
N ASN A 109 11.38 -14.68 9.89
CA ASN A 109 12.18 -15.15 11.03
C ASN A 109 13.24 -14.15 11.50
N VAL A 110 13.21 -12.91 10.98
CA VAL A 110 14.17 -11.86 11.34
C VAL A 110 13.81 -11.27 12.70
N LYS A 111 14.84 -11.09 13.55
CA LYS A 111 14.74 -10.43 14.85
C LYS A 111 15.84 -9.39 14.97
N ASP A 112 15.43 -8.15 15.12
CA ASP A 112 16.35 -7.00 15.09
C ASP A 112 16.82 -6.57 16.48
N GLY A 113 16.17 -7.05 17.54
CA GLY A 113 16.46 -6.63 18.91
C GLY A 113 16.34 -5.11 19.05
N GLU A 114 17.40 -4.48 19.53
CA GLU A 114 17.49 -3.02 19.76
C GLU A 114 18.06 -2.26 18.55
N ALA A 115 18.28 -2.92 17.40
CA ALA A 115 18.84 -2.28 16.23
C ALA A 115 17.92 -1.17 15.69
N VAL A 116 18.49 0.00 15.42
CA VAL A 116 17.80 1.16 14.84
C VAL A 116 18.10 1.23 13.35
N PHE A 117 17.05 1.37 12.54
CA PHE A 117 17.17 1.48 11.08
C PHE A 117 16.74 2.85 10.62
N THR A 118 17.50 3.43 9.68
CA THR A 118 17.25 4.78 9.14
C THR A 118 17.27 4.75 7.61
N ARG A 119 16.38 5.52 6.99
CA ARG A 119 16.37 5.83 5.56
C ARG A 119 15.92 7.26 5.35
N GLY A 120 16.63 8.04 4.54
CA GLY A 120 16.26 9.44 4.29
C GLY A 120 16.25 10.29 5.57
N LYS A 121 17.21 10.05 6.47
CA LYS A 121 17.33 10.65 7.81
C LYS A 121 16.18 10.34 8.79
N GLU A 122 15.26 9.45 8.45
CA GLU A 122 14.14 9.06 9.30
C GLU A 122 14.30 7.62 9.80
N GLN A 123 14.02 7.42 11.09
CA GLN A 123 13.96 6.09 11.68
C GLN A 123 12.69 5.37 11.24
N TYR A 124 12.79 4.05 11.09
CA TYR A 124 11.63 3.21 10.78
C TYR A 124 11.80 1.82 11.37
N VAL A 125 10.68 1.16 11.64
CA VAL A 125 10.66 -0.23 12.11
C VAL A 125 10.68 -1.14 10.90
N ARG A 126 11.69 -2.02 10.77
CA ARG A 126 11.71 -3.02 9.70
C ARG A 126 10.54 -4.00 9.87
N PRO A 127 10.00 -4.56 8.78
CA PRO A 127 8.82 -5.42 8.84
C PRO A 127 9.17 -6.83 9.31
N CYS A 128 9.82 -6.97 10.46
CA CYS A 128 10.13 -8.26 11.08
C CYS A 128 8.86 -9.08 11.30
N GLY A 129 8.89 -10.37 10.93
CA GLY A 129 7.70 -11.22 10.89
C GLY A 129 6.89 -11.16 9.59
N TRP A 130 7.32 -10.40 8.58
CA TRP A 130 6.63 -10.29 7.29
C TRP A 130 7.50 -10.82 6.14
N ASN A 131 6.88 -11.39 5.12
CA ASN A 131 7.53 -11.64 3.84
C ASN A 131 7.29 -10.46 2.90
N ARG A 132 8.35 -9.87 2.34
CA ARG A 132 8.26 -8.76 1.40
C ARG A 132 8.41 -9.23 -0.03
N ILE A 133 7.39 -8.94 -0.81
CA ILE A 133 7.35 -9.10 -2.27
C ILE A 133 7.69 -7.75 -2.89
N ALA A 134 8.74 -7.69 -3.71
CA ALA A 134 9.19 -6.45 -4.32
C ALA A 134 8.38 -6.09 -5.56
N LEU A 135 8.07 -4.80 -5.68
CA LEU A 135 7.39 -4.23 -6.83
C LEU A 135 8.44 -3.67 -7.81
N LYS A 136 8.16 -3.79 -9.11
CA LYS A 136 9.08 -3.34 -10.17
C LYS A 136 8.97 -1.84 -10.42
N VAL A 137 9.85 -1.08 -9.77
CA VAL A 137 9.74 0.38 -9.65
C VAL A 137 10.94 1.16 -10.17
N LEU A 138 12.03 0.45 -10.53
CA LEU A 138 13.22 1.08 -11.11
C LEU A 138 12.91 1.65 -12.50
N ASN A 139 13.41 2.86 -12.76
CA ASN A 139 13.19 3.61 -14.00
C ASN A 139 11.71 3.89 -14.32
N LYS A 140 10.82 3.85 -13.32
CA LYS A 140 9.39 4.16 -13.50
C LYS A 140 9.03 5.62 -13.22
N TYR A 141 9.92 6.37 -12.58
CA TYR A 141 9.70 7.77 -12.21
C TYR A 141 10.66 8.71 -12.95
N ARG A 142 10.17 9.88 -13.36
CA ARG A 142 10.90 10.85 -14.19
C ARG A 142 12.14 11.43 -13.51
N ASP A 143 12.12 11.52 -12.20
CA ASP A 143 13.22 12.03 -11.35
C ASP A 143 14.24 10.95 -10.98
N GLY A 144 14.14 9.76 -11.59
CA GLY A 144 15.08 8.65 -11.39
C GLY A 144 14.83 7.85 -10.11
N ASP A 145 15.83 7.06 -9.71
CA ASP A 145 15.71 6.05 -8.64
C ASP A 145 16.33 6.48 -7.30
N GLY A 146 16.78 7.73 -7.17
CA GLY A 146 17.44 8.25 -5.96
C GLY A 146 16.61 8.10 -4.68
N TRP A 147 15.28 8.20 -4.81
CA TRP A 147 14.30 8.01 -3.74
C TRP A 147 14.39 6.63 -3.06
N LEU A 148 14.81 5.58 -3.79
CA LEU A 148 14.88 4.21 -3.28
C LEU A 148 16.18 3.90 -2.52
N GLY A 149 17.12 4.86 -2.50
CA GLY A 149 18.44 4.71 -1.88
C GLY A 149 18.44 4.34 -0.40
N THR A 150 19.65 4.13 0.13
CA THR A 150 19.90 3.81 1.54
C THR A 150 20.43 4.99 2.35
N GLY A 151 20.89 6.04 1.69
CA GLY A 151 21.49 7.22 2.31
C GLY A 151 20.49 8.29 2.72
N ASP A 152 21.05 9.45 3.03
CA ASP A 152 20.38 10.62 3.60
C ASP A 152 19.46 11.35 2.61
N GLU A 153 19.77 11.26 1.31
CA GLU A 153 18.98 11.88 0.24
C GLU A 153 17.85 10.96 -0.28
N ALA A 154 17.76 9.73 0.24
CA ALA A 154 16.68 8.82 -0.10
C ALA A 154 15.37 9.26 0.55
N TRP A 155 14.25 8.73 0.07
CA TRP A 155 12.96 8.95 0.71
C TRP A 155 12.80 8.02 1.93
N PRO A 156 12.26 8.51 3.05
CA PRO A 156 11.90 7.69 4.21
C PRO A 156 11.01 6.49 3.86
N VAL A 157 11.14 5.41 4.62
CA VAL A 157 10.25 4.25 4.52
C VAL A 157 8.94 4.55 5.24
N SER A 158 7.83 4.22 4.62
CA SER A 158 6.51 4.28 5.22
C SER A 158 5.68 3.05 4.87
N TYR A 159 4.69 2.75 5.70
CA TYR A 159 3.75 1.65 5.56
C TYR A 159 2.33 2.21 5.47
N HIS A 160 1.50 1.57 4.66
CA HIS A 160 0.10 1.93 4.47
C HIS A 160 -0.76 0.66 4.53
N GLY A 161 -1.58 0.56 5.57
CA GLY A 161 -2.66 -0.43 5.64
C GLY A 161 -3.89 0.09 4.88
N PRO A 162 -4.68 -0.76 4.21
CA PRO A 162 -5.83 -0.31 3.41
C PRO A 162 -6.86 0.51 4.19
N ALA A 163 -7.03 0.24 5.49
CA ALA A 163 -7.94 0.98 6.35
C ALA A 163 -7.28 2.20 7.03
N MET A 164 -6.15 2.68 6.49
CA MET A 164 -5.48 3.92 6.94
C MET A 164 -6.02 5.17 6.24
N ASP A 165 -7.23 5.10 5.71
CA ASP A 165 -7.87 6.19 5.01
C ASP A 165 -8.29 7.31 5.98
N GLY A 166 -8.25 8.56 5.52
CA GLY A 166 -8.69 9.72 6.30
C GLY A 166 -10.20 9.77 6.59
N SER A 167 -10.93 8.73 6.16
CA SER A 167 -12.37 8.66 6.00
C SER A 167 -13.03 7.95 7.20
N GLN A 168 -12.36 6.96 7.79
CA GLN A 168 -12.80 6.19 8.96
C GLN A 168 -12.53 6.84 10.34
N GLY A 169 -12.11 8.10 10.42
CA GLY A 169 -11.90 8.68 11.74
C GLY A 169 -10.79 7.95 12.53
N ILE A 170 -9.64 7.69 11.89
CA ILE A 170 -8.36 7.55 12.63
C ILE A 170 -8.09 8.81 13.49
N ILE A 171 -8.90 9.86 13.28
CA ILE A 171 -9.09 11.00 14.14
C ILE A 171 -10.58 11.19 14.49
N ARG A 172 -11.15 10.20 15.17
CA ARG A 172 -12.15 10.43 16.21
C ARG A 172 -11.69 9.61 17.41
N ASN A 173 -11.08 10.29 18.37
CA ASN A 173 -11.13 9.74 19.73
C ASN A 173 -12.56 9.98 20.20
N ASP A 174 -13.20 8.91 20.62
CA ASP A 174 -14.37 8.99 21.48
C ASP A 174 -13.96 9.80 22.73
N GLY A 175 -14.49 11.02 22.85
CA GLY A 175 -14.34 11.87 24.03
C GLY A 175 -12.98 12.53 24.20
N ASP A 176 -12.72 13.60 23.47
CA ASP A 176 -12.39 14.92 24.06
C ASP A 176 -12.04 15.90 22.94
N GLY A 177 -12.65 17.08 23.01
CA GLY A 177 -12.40 18.15 22.05
C GLY A 177 -11.01 18.72 22.23
N ASP A 178 -10.09 18.44 21.31
CA ASP A 178 -9.08 19.41 20.89
C ASP A 178 -8.29 18.96 19.64
N GLY A 179 -8.37 19.77 18.58
CA GLY A 179 -7.31 20.04 17.59
C GLY A 179 -6.33 18.94 17.12
N ALA A 180 -6.74 17.68 16.96
CA ALA A 180 -5.95 16.72 16.20
C ALA A 180 -5.91 17.16 14.72
N THR A 181 -4.77 16.98 14.02
CA THR A 181 -4.66 17.27 12.58
C THR A 181 -5.51 16.29 11.77
N VAL A 182 -6.82 16.51 11.78
CA VAL A 182 -7.79 15.94 10.86
C VAL A 182 -7.53 16.60 9.51
N GLY A 183 -6.86 15.87 8.63
CA GLY A 183 -6.55 16.36 7.29
C GLY A 183 -7.11 15.43 6.23
N ARG A 184 -7.75 16.01 5.22
CA ARG A 184 -8.07 15.36 3.95
C ARG A 184 -6.76 14.88 3.31
N GLY A 185 -6.59 13.57 3.13
CA GLY A 185 -5.41 13.03 2.47
C GLY A 185 -5.07 11.58 2.80
N VAL A 186 -3.83 11.19 2.45
CA VAL A 186 -3.33 9.82 2.57
C VAL A 186 -2.42 9.71 3.78
N TYR A 187 -2.73 8.77 4.67
CA TYR A 187 -1.94 8.50 5.87
C TYR A 187 -0.98 7.33 5.68
N SER A 188 0.19 7.43 6.28
CA SER A 188 1.16 6.34 6.36
C SER A 188 1.95 6.43 7.67
N THR A 189 2.78 5.44 7.94
CA THR A 189 3.55 5.36 9.20
C THR A 189 4.93 4.76 8.98
N PRO A 190 5.99 5.20 9.68
CA PRO A 190 7.27 4.51 9.69
C PRO A 190 7.29 3.22 10.54
N ASP A 191 6.19 2.91 11.25
CA ASP A 191 6.08 1.74 12.13
C ASP A 191 5.13 0.69 11.54
N ILE A 192 5.68 -0.46 11.16
CA ILE A 192 4.91 -1.59 10.63
C ILE A 192 3.84 -2.09 11.62
N ASN A 193 4.08 -2.01 12.93
CA ASN A 193 3.14 -2.46 13.94
C ASN A 193 1.92 -1.54 14.03
N VAL A 194 2.09 -0.26 13.69
CA VAL A 194 0.98 0.68 13.54
C VAL A 194 0.18 0.34 12.28
N ALA A 195 0.84 0.14 11.14
CA ALA A 195 0.17 -0.21 9.89
C ALA A 195 -0.56 -1.57 9.96
N GLU A 196 -0.03 -2.54 10.72
CA GLU A 196 -0.64 -3.85 10.92
C GLU A 196 -2.07 -3.75 11.49
N LYS A 197 -2.35 -2.74 12.33
CA LYS A 197 -3.68 -2.51 12.91
C LYS A 197 -4.74 -2.18 11.86
N PHE A 198 -4.31 -1.65 10.72
CA PHE A 198 -5.15 -1.25 9.58
C PHE A 198 -4.98 -2.20 8.37
N SER A 199 -4.30 -3.33 8.56
CA SER A 199 -4.13 -4.34 7.52
C SER A 199 -5.45 -5.06 7.21
N LYS A 200 -5.60 -5.52 5.98
CA LYS A 200 -6.67 -6.47 5.62
C LYS A 200 -6.19 -7.90 5.87
N ARG A 201 -7.12 -8.77 6.23
CA ARG A 201 -6.89 -10.21 6.34
C ARG A 201 -7.60 -10.93 5.19
N PHE A 202 -6.98 -11.98 4.67
CA PHE A 202 -7.60 -12.88 3.70
C PHE A 202 -7.11 -14.30 3.91
N THR A 203 -7.95 -15.29 3.61
CA THR A 203 -7.58 -16.70 3.58
C THR A 203 -7.27 -17.08 2.13
N SER A 204 -6.06 -17.56 1.90
CA SER A 204 -5.57 -17.88 0.55
C SER A 204 -6.11 -19.23 0.09
N LYS A 205 -6.51 -19.32 -1.18
CA LYS A 205 -6.97 -20.59 -1.77
C LYS A 205 -5.80 -21.48 -2.19
N VAL A 206 -4.58 -20.92 -2.24
CA VAL A 206 -3.36 -21.65 -2.64
C VAL A 206 -2.96 -22.66 -1.58
N ASP A 207 -3.05 -22.27 -0.30
CA ASP A 207 -2.52 -23.02 0.84
C ASP A 207 -3.46 -23.09 2.05
N ASN A 208 -4.66 -22.49 1.97
CA ASN A 208 -5.64 -22.39 3.05
C ASN A 208 -5.13 -21.65 4.30
N LYS A 209 -4.05 -20.88 4.18
CA LYS A 209 -3.51 -20.07 5.27
C LYS A 209 -4.13 -18.68 5.26
N THR A 210 -4.19 -18.06 6.43
CA THR A 210 -4.67 -16.68 6.58
C THR A 210 -3.49 -15.72 6.63
N TYR A 211 -3.58 -14.63 5.88
CA TYR A 211 -2.54 -13.63 5.76
C TYR A 211 -3.06 -12.24 6.10
N LYS A 212 -2.22 -11.40 6.70
CA LYS A 212 -2.35 -9.94 6.70
C LYS A 212 -1.56 -9.36 5.53
N VAL A 213 -2.06 -8.25 4.97
CA VAL A 213 -1.40 -7.52 3.88
C VAL A 213 -1.27 -6.03 4.16
N VAL A 214 -0.08 -5.48 3.87
CA VAL A 214 0.26 -4.04 4.01
C VAL A 214 1.12 -3.60 2.82
N LEU A 215 0.96 -2.34 2.38
CA LEU A 215 1.85 -1.72 1.40
C LEU A 215 3.07 -1.11 2.08
N GLN A 216 4.24 -1.38 1.50
CA GLN A 216 5.49 -0.72 1.85
C GLN A 216 5.84 0.31 0.78
N ASN A 217 6.02 1.54 1.22
CA ASN A 217 6.21 2.72 0.38
C ASN A 217 7.47 3.49 0.79
N ARG A 218 7.90 4.37 -0.10
CA ARG A 218 8.75 5.51 0.24
C ARG A 218 7.92 6.77 0.18
N ILE A 219 8.16 7.70 1.10
CA ILE A 219 7.42 8.96 1.19
C ILE A 219 8.35 10.15 0.97
N ASN A 220 7.92 11.12 0.18
CA ASN A 220 8.68 12.34 -0.05
C ASN A 220 8.70 13.18 1.23
N PRO A 221 9.87 13.41 1.85
CA PRO A 221 9.96 14.12 3.12
C PRO A 221 9.48 15.58 3.01
N GLN A 222 9.53 16.18 1.82
CA GLN A 222 9.09 17.57 1.58
C GLN A 222 7.58 17.71 1.36
N LYS A 223 6.86 16.61 1.12
CA LYS A 223 5.43 16.62 0.81
C LYS A 223 4.56 16.02 1.92
N ARG A 224 5.18 15.36 2.90
CA ARG A 224 4.49 14.85 4.08
C ARG A 224 4.41 15.89 5.18
N GLN A 225 3.37 15.80 5.98
CA GLN A 225 3.21 16.49 7.25
C GLN A 225 3.32 15.49 8.39
N GLN A 226 3.95 15.89 9.49
CA GLN A 226 3.91 15.10 10.73
C GLN A 226 2.57 15.34 11.41
N CYS A 227 1.87 14.27 11.76
CA CYS A 227 0.65 14.37 12.54
C CYS A 227 0.98 14.62 14.02
N ARG A 228 0.09 15.27 14.77
CA ARG A 228 0.24 15.41 16.23
C ARG A 228 0.29 14.04 16.94
N ARG A 229 -0.35 13.01 16.38
CA ARG A 229 -0.20 11.63 16.84
C ARG A 229 1.16 11.10 16.36
N GLU A 230 1.99 10.70 17.32
CA GLU A 230 3.28 10.08 17.04
C GLU A 230 3.11 8.88 16.09
N SER A 231 4.11 8.71 15.22
CA SER A 231 4.16 7.63 14.23
C SER A 231 3.15 7.71 13.08
N TYR A 232 2.53 8.86 12.80
CA TYR A 232 1.73 9.06 11.57
C TYR A 232 2.25 10.21 10.71
N TRP A 233 2.23 9.98 9.40
CA TRP A 233 2.51 10.98 8.38
C TRP A 233 1.29 11.14 7.47
N LEU A 234 1.05 12.38 7.06
CA LEU A 234 -0.06 12.76 6.18
C LEU A 234 0.48 13.39 4.90
N VAL A 235 0.05 12.88 3.76
CA VAL A 235 0.10 13.62 2.49
C VAL A 235 -1.24 14.32 2.33
N TYR A 236 -1.23 15.65 2.52
CA TYR A 236 -2.42 16.47 2.43
C TYR A 236 -2.90 16.58 0.97
N VAL A 237 -4.20 16.38 0.76
CA VAL A 237 -4.86 16.53 -0.53
C VAL A 237 -5.88 17.67 -0.40
N PRO A 238 -5.65 18.85 -1.03
CA PRO A 238 -6.51 20.01 -0.88
C PRO A 238 -7.96 19.76 -1.27
N GLU A 239 -8.90 20.37 -0.55
CA GLU A 239 -10.31 20.35 -0.91
C GLU A 239 -10.54 20.94 -2.31
N GLY A 240 -11.46 20.33 -3.08
CA GLY A 240 -11.72 20.72 -4.46
C GLY A 240 -10.67 20.24 -5.48
N SER A 241 -9.70 19.41 -5.07
CA SER A 241 -8.80 18.74 -6.01
C SER A 241 -9.57 17.79 -6.92
N SER A 242 -9.37 17.89 -8.23
CA SER A 242 -9.89 16.91 -9.19
C SER A 242 -9.16 15.56 -9.04
N PRO A 243 -9.77 14.42 -9.44
CA PRO A 243 -9.12 13.11 -9.34
C PRO A 243 -7.74 13.02 -9.99
N VAL A 244 -7.49 13.80 -11.06
CA VAL A 244 -6.17 13.90 -11.69
C VAL A 244 -5.16 14.59 -10.78
N GLN A 245 -5.54 15.69 -10.13
CA GLN A 245 -4.70 16.40 -9.17
C GLN A 245 -4.40 15.53 -7.95
N GLU A 246 -5.38 14.77 -7.46
CA GLU A 246 -5.20 13.90 -6.29
C GLU A 246 -4.19 12.78 -6.57
N ARG A 247 -4.32 12.10 -7.71
CA ARG A 247 -3.32 11.11 -8.14
C ARG A 247 -1.94 11.73 -8.31
N ALA A 248 -1.85 12.92 -8.89
CA ALA A 248 -0.57 13.62 -9.04
C ALA A 248 0.04 13.98 -7.67
N ILE A 249 -0.77 14.37 -6.69
CA ILE A 249 -0.29 14.63 -5.32
C ILE A 249 0.27 13.34 -4.72
N VAL A 250 -0.46 12.22 -4.82
CA VAL A 250 -0.01 10.93 -4.28
C VAL A 250 1.25 10.43 -4.99
N GLU A 251 1.31 10.44 -6.31
CA GLU A 251 2.48 9.99 -7.09
C GLU A 251 3.75 10.80 -6.77
N ASN A 252 3.62 12.10 -6.56
CA ASN A 252 4.76 12.96 -6.18
C ASN A 252 5.15 12.84 -4.70
N SER A 253 4.35 12.14 -3.89
CA SER A 253 4.53 12.10 -2.44
C SER A 253 4.75 10.68 -1.88
N ILE A 254 4.19 9.64 -2.49
CA ILE A 254 4.25 8.25 -2.01
C ILE A 254 4.47 7.32 -3.20
N ARG A 255 5.54 6.53 -3.11
CA ARG A 255 5.92 5.53 -4.11
C ARG A 255 5.93 4.14 -3.49
N PRO A 256 5.10 3.20 -3.95
CA PRO A 256 5.17 1.82 -3.48
C PRO A 256 6.47 1.17 -3.92
N TYR A 257 6.96 0.21 -3.14
CA TYR A 257 8.06 -0.67 -3.58
C TYR A 257 7.98 -2.09 -3.00
N GLY A 258 7.04 -2.37 -2.10
CA GLY A 258 6.84 -3.71 -1.58
C GLY A 258 5.39 -3.99 -1.17
N LEU A 259 4.98 -5.24 -1.34
CA LEU A 259 3.78 -5.83 -0.75
C LEU A 259 4.23 -6.74 0.40
N LEU A 260 3.76 -6.47 1.61
CA LEU A 260 4.12 -7.23 2.80
C LEU A 260 3.01 -8.21 3.13
N LEU A 261 3.35 -9.50 3.26
CA LEU A 261 2.46 -10.55 3.71
C LEU A 261 2.94 -11.11 5.06
N LYS A 262 2.02 -11.30 6.00
CA LYS A 262 2.29 -11.96 7.27
C LYS A 262 1.27 -13.06 7.50
N GLU A 263 1.75 -14.30 7.58
CA GLU A 263 0.91 -15.44 7.98
C GLU A 263 0.38 -15.21 9.40
N VAL A 264 -0.92 -15.44 9.59
CA VAL A 264 -1.60 -15.40 10.87
C VAL A 264 -1.91 -16.82 11.27
N LEU A 265 -1.46 -17.21 12.46
CA LEU A 265 -1.80 -18.48 13.09
C LEU A 265 -3.24 -18.50 13.60
#